data_AF-A0A1B6Y968-F1
#
_entry.id   AF-A0A1B6Y968-F1
#
_cell.length_a   1.000
_cell.length_b   1.000
_cell.length_c   1.000
_cell.angle_alpha   90.00
_cell.angle_beta   90.00
_cell.angle_gamma   90.00
#
_symmetry.space_group_name_H-M   'P 1'
#
loop_
_entity.id
_entity.type
_entity.pdbx_description
1 polymer ?
#
loop_
_entity_poly.entity_id
_entity_poly.type
_entity_poly.pdbx_seq_one_letter_code
_entity_poly.pdbx_strand_id
1 'polypeptide(L)'
;MLFLSLGLRAQETTIMTVSVKVISGVNAEKISDLYLTDRASSIHDGEIIITTAPRSDVFISVDENSMLTNSLGETFQIETDSLITSDTSSGTSLVSISGSLPENKKLAGRYTGTVTTTIVYL
;
A
#
# COMPACT_ATOMS: atom_id res chain seq x y z
N MET A 1 34.11 31.57 -16.88
CA MET A 1 33.94 30.42 -15.97
C MET A 1 32.46 30.07 -15.99
N LEU A 2 32.08 29.03 -16.74
CA LEU A 2 30.69 28.65 -16.97
C LEU A 2 30.29 27.65 -15.86
N PHE A 3 29.41 28.05 -14.94
CA PHE A 3 28.90 27.15 -13.91
C PHE A 3 27.91 26.17 -14.54
N LEU A 4 28.33 24.93 -14.75
CA LEU A 4 27.44 23.81 -15.03
C LEU A 4 26.64 23.49 -13.77
N SER A 5 25.37 23.86 -13.75
CA SER A 5 24.41 23.37 -12.76
C SER A 5 24.15 21.89 -13.03
N LEU A 6 24.90 21.02 -12.35
CA LEU A 6 24.57 19.60 -12.23
C LEU A 6 23.23 19.50 -11.50
N GLY A 7 22.15 19.31 -12.26
CA GLY A 7 20.85 19.01 -11.70
C GLY A 7 20.93 17.68 -10.97
N LEU A 8 21.01 17.72 -9.64
CA LEU A 8 20.71 16.57 -8.80
C LEU A 8 19.27 16.17 -9.10
N ARG A 9 19.07 15.11 -9.89
CA ARG A 9 17.79 14.44 -9.96
C ARG A 9 17.64 13.69 -8.64
N ALA A 10 16.95 14.30 -7.69
CA ALA A 10 16.50 13.62 -6.49
C ALA A 10 15.74 12.37 -6.93
N GLN A 11 16.22 11.20 -6.54
CA GLN A 11 15.48 9.96 -6.69
C GLN A 11 14.36 10.02 -5.67
N GLU A 12 13.16 10.36 -6.12
CA GLU A 12 12.00 10.58 -5.25
C GLU A 12 11.37 9.25 -4.89
N THR A 13 11.67 8.74 -3.69
CA THR A 13 11.03 7.56 -3.11
C THR A 13 9.76 7.99 -2.37
N THR A 14 8.60 7.66 -2.91
CA THR A 14 7.32 7.79 -2.19
C THR A 14 7.10 6.54 -1.36
N ILE A 15 6.90 6.73 -0.05
CA ILE A 15 6.67 5.65 0.92
C ILE A 15 5.23 5.77 1.41
N MET A 16 4.38 4.80 1.07
CA MET A 16 3.05 4.68 1.65
C MET A 16 3.08 3.79 2.89
N THR A 17 2.46 4.26 3.96
CA THR A 17 2.31 3.47 5.18
C THR A 17 0.97 2.73 5.13
N VAL A 18 1.04 1.42 5.05
CA VAL A 18 -0.14 0.55 5.16
C VAL A 18 -0.62 0.57 6.61
N SER A 19 -1.92 0.82 6.84
CA SER A 19 -2.54 0.80 8.18
C SER A 19 -3.66 -0.22 8.23
N VAL A 20 -3.64 -1.09 9.23
CA VAL A 20 -4.63 -2.17 9.37
C VAL A 20 -5.61 -1.84 10.49
N LYS A 21 -6.91 -1.94 10.20
CA LYS A 21 -7.98 -1.83 11.19
C LYS A 21 -8.49 -3.22 11.54
N VAL A 22 -8.14 -3.69 12.74
CA VAL A 22 -8.52 -5.01 13.25
C VAL A 22 -9.86 -4.95 13.98
N ILE A 23 -10.78 -5.87 13.66
CA ILE A 23 -12.00 -6.14 14.42
C ILE A 23 -11.81 -7.51 15.09
N SER A 24 -11.60 -7.53 16.41
CA SER A 24 -11.61 -8.67 17.36
C SER A 24 -11.18 -10.07 16.85
N GLY A 25 -10.12 -10.66 17.43
CA GLY A 25 -9.74 -12.07 17.24
C GLY A 25 -8.73 -12.33 16.11
N VAL A 26 -8.21 -11.27 15.51
CA VAL A 26 -7.26 -11.29 14.40
C VAL A 26 -5.98 -10.56 14.80
N ASN A 27 -4.82 -11.09 14.42
CA ASN A 27 -3.56 -10.36 14.44
C ASN A 27 -3.20 -9.95 13.01
N ALA A 28 -2.68 -8.74 12.82
CA ALA A 28 -2.22 -8.26 11.52
C ALA A 28 -0.86 -7.59 11.68
N GLU A 29 0.09 -8.02 10.87
CA GLU A 29 1.46 -7.52 10.84
C GLU A 29 1.77 -6.96 9.45
N LYS A 30 2.26 -5.71 9.40
CA LYS A 30 2.76 -5.12 8.18
C LYS A 30 4.17 -5.66 7.91
N ILE A 31 4.37 -6.28 6.76
CA ILE A 31 5.65 -6.85 6.32
C ILE A 31 6.44 -5.80 5.53
N SER A 32 5.77 -5.06 4.65
CA SER A 32 6.40 -4.02 3.83
C SER A 32 5.50 -2.80 3.64
N ASP A 33 6.15 -1.66 3.37
CA ASP A 33 5.48 -0.46 2.90
C ASP A 33 5.16 -0.58 1.42
N LEU A 34 4.07 0.06 0.98
CA LEU A 34 3.74 0.17 -0.44
C LEU A 34 4.59 1.28 -1.07
N TYR A 35 5.38 0.93 -2.09
CA TYR A 35 6.17 1.91 -2.85
C TYR A 35 5.44 2.24 -4.15
N LEU A 36 5.26 3.53 -4.41
CA LEU A 36 4.72 3.99 -5.68
C LEU A 36 5.85 4.50 -6.54
N THR A 37 5.87 4.06 -7.80
CA THR A 37 6.83 4.55 -8.79
C THR A 37 6.09 5.12 -10.00
N ASP A 38 6.70 6.07 -10.70
CA ASP A 38 6.15 6.68 -11.93
C ASP A 38 5.99 5.67 -13.11
N ARG A 39 6.34 4.40 -12.90
CA ARG A 39 6.15 3.33 -13.89
C ARG A 39 4.93 2.54 -13.48
N ALA A 40 4.00 2.35 -14.42
CA ALA A 40 2.91 1.38 -14.30
C ALA A 40 3.54 0.01 -13.99
N SER A 41 3.56 -0.34 -12.72
CA SER A 41 4.29 -1.45 -12.18
C SER A 41 3.29 -2.22 -11.36
N SER A 42 2.79 -3.31 -11.95
CA SER A 42 1.89 -4.30 -11.35
C SER A 42 2.57 -5.12 -10.24
N ILE A 43 3.59 -4.56 -9.59
CA ILE A 43 4.33 -5.22 -8.52
C ILE A 43 3.58 -4.88 -7.23
N HIS A 44 3.08 -5.92 -6.57
CA HIS A 44 2.44 -5.77 -5.27
C HIS A 44 3.56 -5.60 -4.23
N ASP A 45 3.84 -4.36 -3.88
CA ASP A 45 4.98 -4.01 -3.01
C ASP A 45 4.57 -3.88 -1.53
N GLY A 46 3.28 -3.65 -1.23
CA GLY A 46 2.77 -3.57 0.13
C GLY A 46 2.25 -4.92 0.62
N GLU A 47 2.86 -5.49 1.65
CA GLU A 47 2.49 -6.80 2.18
C GLU A 47 2.02 -6.73 3.63
N ILE A 48 0.91 -7.41 3.91
CA ILE A 48 0.37 -7.62 5.25
C ILE A 48 0.18 -9.12 5.45
N ILE A 49 0.66 -9.62 6.59
CA ILE A 49 0.28 -10.96 7.07
C ILE A 49 -0.84 -10.80 8.09
N ILE A 50 -1.87 -11.62 7.92
CA ILE A 50 -3.00 -11.73 8.83
C ILE A 50 -2.95 -13.13 9.44
N THR A 51 -3.09 -13.20 10.76
CA THR A 51 -3.14 -14.46 11.50
C THR A 51 -4.42 -14.54 12.31
N THR A 52 -5.15 -15.63 12.15
CA THR A 52 -6.38 -15.98 12.85
C THR A 52 -6.28 -17.38 13.44
N ALA A 53 -7.32 -17.82 14.15
CA ALA A 53 -7.36 -19.20 14.63
C ALA A 53 -7.42 -20.18 13.45
N PRO A 54 -6.69 -21.31 13.50
CA PRO A 54 -6.75 -22.36 12.48
C PRO A 54 -8.19 -22.76 12.17
N ARG A 55 -8.49 -22.97 10.89
CA ARG A 55 -9.81 -23.36 10.36
C ARG A 55 -10.93 -22.34 10.60
N SER A 56 -10.58 -21.07 10.81
CA SER A 56 -11.57 -19.99 10.86
C SER A 56 -11.79 -19.41 9.47
N ASP A 57 -13.02 -19.02 9.21
CA ASP A 57 -13.36 -18.27 8.01
C ASP A 57 -13.12 -16.78 8.25
N VAL A 58 -12.45 -16.14 7.29
CA VAL A 58 -12.19 -14.70 7.30
C VAL A 58 -12.55 -14.10 5.95
N PHE A 59 -13.15 -12.93 6.00
CA PHE A 59 -13.32 -12.09 4.83
C PHE A 59 -12.33 -10.92 4.91
N ILE A 60 -11.49 -10.78 3.89
CA ILE A 60 -10.47 -9.73 3.80
C ILE A 60 -10.80 -8.87 2.58
N SER A 61 -10.82 -7.55 2.76
CA SER A 61 -11.00 -6.60 1.68
C SER A 61 -10.01 -5.44 1.82
N VAL A 62 -9.46 -4.99 0.70
CA VAL A 62 -8.62 -3.79 0.61
C VAL A 62 -9.43 -2.71 -0.10
N ASP A 63 -9.40 -1.48 0.40
CA ASP A 63 -10.04 -0.36 -0.28
C ASP A 63 -9.44 -0.22 -1.69
N GLU A 64 -10.29 -0.11 -2.72
CA GLU A 64 -9.87 0.02 -4.13
C GLU A 64 -9.28 1.40 -4.46
N ASN A 65 -9.45 2.36 -3.55
CA ASN A 65 -9.00 3.73 -3.74
C ASN A 65 -8.38 4.26 -2.46
N SER A 66 -7.27 4.96 -2.59
CA SER A 66 -6.59 5.63 -1.46
C SER A 66 -6.20 7.06 -1.83
N MET A 67 -6.11 7.91 -0.81
CA MET A 67 -5.68 9.30 -0.96
C MET A 67 -4.21 9.44 -0.60
N LEU A 68 -3.45 10.05 -1.50
CA LEU A 68 -2.09 10.54 -1.26
C LEU A 68 -2.12 12.02 -0.97
N THR A 69 -1.26 12.47 -0.06
CA THR A 69 -1.06 13.87 0.31
C THR A 69 0.42 14.19 0.35
N ASN A 70 0.86 15.29 -0.26
CA ASN A 70 2.24 15.77 -0.12
C ASN A 70 2.41 16.77 1.03
N SER A 71 3.66 17.20 1.27
CA SER A 71 3.98 18.19 2.31
C SER A 71 3.37 19.57 2.09
N LEU A 72 2.84 19.86 0.91
CA LEU A 72 2.14 21.12 0.57
C LEU A 72 0.62 21.00 0.79
N GLY A 73 0.11 19.83 1.17
CA GLY A 73 -1.31 19.57 1.34
C GLY A 73 -2.06 19.25 0.05
N GLU A 74 -1.35 19.06 -1.07
CA GLU A 74 -1.97 18.64 -2.33
C GLU A 74 -2.34 17.16 -2.24
N THR A 75 -3.57 16.84 -2.62
CA THR A 75 -4.10 15.49 -2.55
C THR A 75 -4.53 14.95 -3.90
N PHE A 76 -4.35 13.66 -4.14
CA PHE A 76 -4.99 12.97 -5.25
C PHE A 76 -5.27 11.50 -4.91
N GLN A 77 -6.22 10.92 -5.64
CA GLN A 77 -6.62 9.54 -5.49
C GLN A 77 -5.72 8.62 -6.32
N ILE A 78 -5.33 7.49 -5.75
CA ILE A 78 -4.74 6.36 -6.45
C ILE A 78 -5.73 5.21 -6.46
N GLU A 79 -5.62 4.37 -7.48
CA GLU A 79 -6.29 3.08 -7.54
C GLU A 79 -5.39 2.04 -6.85
N THR A 80 -5.99 1.17 -6.07
CA THR A 80 -5.30 0.09 -5.35
C THR A 80 -5.90 -1.24 -5.75
N ASP A 81 -5.02 -2.21 -5.98
CA ASP A 81 -5.40 -3.59 -6.27
C ASP A 81 -4.76 -4.51 -5.21
N SER A 82 -5.37 -5.68 -5.00
CA SER A 82 -4.89 -6.62 -3.98
C SER A 82 -5.00 -8.06 -4.42
N LEU A 83 -3.98 -8.83 -4.05
CA LEU A 83 -3.97 -10.28 -4.14
C LEU A 83 -4.00 -10.86 -2.72
N ILE A 84 -5.03 -11.66 -2.44
CA ILE A 84 -5.22 -12.30 -1.14
C ILE A 84 -4.99 -13.79 -1.29
N THR A 85 -3.99 -14.32 -0.59
CA THR A 85 -3.74 -15.76 -0.49
C THR A 85 -4.00 -16.21 0.95
N SER A 86 -4.88 -17.19 1.14
CA SER A 86 -5.25 -17.67 2.48
C SER A 86 -4.96 -19.16 2.64
N ASP A 87 -4.28 -19.52 3.72
CA ASP A 87 -4.15 -20.88 4.24
C ASP A 87 -5.04 -21.02 5.49
N THR A 88 -6.24 -21.53 5.27
CA THR A 88 -7.21 -21.77 6.35
C THR A 88 -6.73 -22.84 7.33
N SER A 89 -5.79 -23.71 6.95
CA SER A 89 -5.30 -24.76 7.84
C SER A 89 -4.41 -24.20 8.95
N SER A 90 -3.59 -23.20 8.64
CA SER A 90 -2.76 -22.49 9.62
C SER A 90 -3.44 -21.23 10.18
N GLY A 91 -4.51 -20.74 9.54
CA GLY A 91 -5.13 -19.47 9.88
C GLY A 91 -4.31 -18.26 9.40
N THR A 92 -3.48 -18.44 8.37
CA THR A 92 -2.60 -17.38 7.86
C THR A 92 -3.11 -16.89 6.51
N SER A 93 -3.18 -15.57 6.34
CA SER A 93 -3.46 -14.94 5.05
C SER A 93 -2.38 -13.92 4.72
N LEU A 94 -1.90 -13.92 3.47
CA LEU A 94 -1.04 -12.90 2.91
C LEU A 94 -1.90 -11.98 2.04
N VAL A 95 -1.80 -10.68 2.29
CA VAL A 95 -2.40 -9.63 1.47
C VAL A 95 -1.26 -8.87 0.81
N SER A 96 -1.15 -8.99 -0.51
CA SER A 96 -0.23 -8.21 -1.31
C SER A 96 -1.02 -7.09 -1.99
N ILE A 97 -0.58 -5.84 -1.84
CA ILE A 97 -1.26 -4.62 -2.28
C ILE A 97 -0.37 -3.93 -3.32
N SER A 98 -0.97 -3.50 -4.42
CA SER A 98 -0.35 -2.61 -5.40
C SER A 98 -1.14 -1.31 -5.51
N GLY A 99 -0.50 -0.26 -6.02
CA GLY A 99 -1.13 1.04 -6.25
C GLY A 99 -0.73 1.62 -7.59
N SER A 100 -1.69 2.21 -8.29
CA SER A 100 -1.50 2.81 -9.61
C SER A 100 -1.73 4.32 -9.56
N LEU A 101 -0.78 5.06 -10.11
CA LEU A 101 -0.90 6.51 -10.28
C LEU A 101 -1.81 6.82 -11.48
N PRO A 102 -2.63 7.89 -11.40
CA PRO A 102 -3.35 8.39 -12.57
C PRO A 102 -2.39 8.75 -13.71
N GLU A 103 -2.75 8.46 -14.98
CA GLU A 103 -1.87 8.62 -16.15
C GLU A 103 -1.26 10.03 -16.31
N ASN A 104 -1.95 11.05 -15.80
CA ASN A 104 -1.54 12.45 -15.88
C ASN A 104 -0.79 12.95 -14.63
N LYS A 105 -0.54 12.09 -13.64
CA LYS A 105 0.17 12.44 -12.42
C LYS A 105 1.59 11.93 -12.47
N LYS A 106 2.52 12.85 -12.21
CA LYS A 106 3.90 12.54 -11.85
C LYS A 106 4.06 12.84 -10.38
N LEU A 107 4.71 11.95 -9.64
CA LEU A 107 5.07 12.25 -8.27
C LEU A 107 6.16 13.34 -8.30
N ALA A 108 5.90 14.43 -7.56
CA ALA A 108 6.86 15.49 -7.31
C ALA A 108 6.92 15.72 -5.81
N GLY A 109 8.02 15.30 -5.19
CA GLY A 109 8.24 15.31 -3.75
C GLY A 109 7.72 14.07 -3.03
N ARG A 110 7.71 14.14 -1.69
CA ARG A 110 7.28 13.04 -0.82
C ARG A 110 5.76 13.07 -0.63
N TYR A 111 5.10 11.98 -0.98
CA TYR A 111 3.69 11.75 -0.68
C TYR A 111 3.54 10.74 0.46
N THR A 112 2.45 10.87 1.19
CA THR A 112 2.02 9.92 2.22
C THR A 112 0.53 9.65 2.06
N GLY A 113 0.13 8.42 2.30
CA GLY A 113 -1.27 8.01 2.27
C GLY A 113 -1.45 6.70 3.03
N THR A 114 -2.70 6.30 3.20
CA THR A 114 -3.08 5.11 3.93
C THR A 114 -3.99 4.26 3.08
N VAL A 115 -3.58 3.02 2.83
CA VAL A 115 -4.48 1.98 2.30
C VAL A 115 -5.10 1.26 3.49
N THR A 116 -6.43 1.15 3.50
CA THR A 116 -7.16 0.44 4.54
C THR A 116 -7.43 -0.99 4.11
N THR A 117 -7.08 -1.93 4.98
CA THR A 117 -7.50 -3.33 4.86
C THR A 117 -8.51 -3.63 5.96
N THR A 118 -9.69 -4.11 5.58
CA THR A 118 -10.76 -4.55 6.47
C THR A 118 -10.77 -6.06 6.57
N ILE A 119 -10.85 -6.58 7.78
CA ILE A 119 -10.87 -8.01 8.07
C ILE A 119 -12.10 -8.31 8.93
N VAL A 120 -12.92 -9.25 8.48
CA VAL A 120 -14.11 -9.74 9.18
C VAL A 120 -13.91 -11.20 9.52
N TYR A 121 -13.88 -11.50 10.81
CA TYR A 121 -13.88 -12.86 11.34
C TYR A 121 -15.32 -13.38 11.43
N LEU A 122 -15.57 -14.61 10.99
CA LEU A 122 -16.89 -15.24 10.94
C LEU A 122 -17.08 -16.33 12.00
#